data_AF-A0A834G4D9-F1
#
_entry.id   AF-A0A834G4D9-F1
#
_cell.length_a   1.000
_cell.length_b   1.000
_cell.length_c   1.000
_cell.angle_alpha   90.00
_cell.angle_beta   90.00
_cell.angle_gamma   90.00
#
_symmetry.space_group_name_H-M   'P 1'
#
loop_
_entity.id
_entity.type
_entity.pdbx_description
1 polymer ?
#
loop_
_entity_poly.entity_id
_entity_poly.type
_entity_poly.pdbx_seq_one_letter_code
_entity_poly.pdbx_strand_id
1 'polypeptide(L)'
;MINWVADVILQGGKWDRQKISLVVMQEELEAITSIPLLVEKTNDILYGISLRIESIQSNLGIMLRMRARAFELGLEALHGQKGPAYDQIILNAGMVDHMLGCDGAQDVSLAMDRAREAIDSGKALTKLLNYINISHKVK
;
A
#
# COMPACT_ATOMS: atom_id res chain seq x y z
N MET A 1 0.41 -19.96 40.61
CA MET A 1 0.92 -19.07 41.69
C MET A 1 -0.15 -18.72 42.73
N ILE A 2 -1.29 -18.10 42.38
CA ILE A 2 -2.32 -17.68 43.37
C ILE A 2 -2.96 -18.89 44.12
N ASN A 3 -3.26 -19.98 43.43
CA ASN A 3 -3.83 -21.19 44.06
C ASN A 3 -2.82 -21.95 44.95
N TRP A 4 -1.51 -21.83 44.67
CA TRP A 4 -0.43 -22.49 45.44
C TRP A 4 -0.20 -21.83 46.80
N VAL A 5 -0.18 -20.49 46.83
CA VAL A 5 -0.10 -19.73 48.09
C VAL A 5 -1.34 -19.99 48.95
N ALA A 6 -2.53 -20.09 48.33
CA ALA A 6 -3.78 -20.37 49.02
C ALA A 6 -3.77 -21.76 49.71
N ASP A 7 -3.35 -22.82 49.03
CA ASP A 7 -3.31 -24.17 49.60
C ASP A 7 -2.27 -24.33 50.74
N VAL A 8 -1.13 -23.65 50.65
CA VAL A 8 -0.10 -23.64 51.71
C VAL A 8 -0.61 -22.93 52.97
N ILE A 9 -1.37 -21.84 52.81
CA ILE A 9 -2.00 -21.11 53.91
C ILE A 9 -3.14 -21.94 54.53
N LEU A 10 -3.96 -22.60 53.70
CA LEU A 10 -5.10 -23.42 54.16
C LEU A 10 -4.69 -24.72 54.87
N GLN A 11 -3.51 -25.29 54.58
CA GLN A 11 -3.03 -26.53 55.21
C GLN A 11 -2.14 -26.33 56.46
N GLY A 12 -2.01 -25.10 56.98
CA GLY A 12 -1.33 -24.84 58.24
C GLY A 12 0.16 -25.19 58.25
N GLY A 13 0.89 -24.96 57.15
CA GLY A 13 2.35 -24.95 57.14
C GLY A 13 3.08 -26.30 57.24
N LYS A 14 2.39 -27.45 57.11
CA LYS A 14 3.03 -28.79 57.17
C LYS A 14 3.46 -29.31 55.79
N TRP A 15 4.40 -28.64 55.15
CA TRP A 15 5.08 -29.17 53.96
C TRP A 15 6.58 -29.30 54.25
N ASP A 16 7.12 -30.52 54.10
CA ASP A 16 8.55 -30.76 54.26
C ASP A 16 9.33 -30.34 53.00
N ARG A 17 10.60 -29.97 53.17
CA ARG A 17 11.48 -29.45 52.10
C ARG A 17 11.56 -30.35 50.86
N GLN A 18 11.46 -31.67 51.00
CA GLN A 18 11.48 -32.61 49.88
C GLN A 18 10.24 -32.47 48.99
N LYS A 19 9.06 -32.26 49.57
CA LYS A 19 7.83 -32.04 48.79
C LYS A 19 7.84 -30.69 48.06
N ILE A 20 8.36 -29.64 48.70
CA ILE A 20 8.51 -28.32 48.04
C ILE A 20 9.47 -28.45 46.85
N SER A 21 10.61 -29.15 47.04
CA SER A 21 11.58 -29.39 45.97
C SER A 21 10.97 -30.14 44.79
N LEU A 22 10.11 -31.13 45.03
CA LEU A 22 9.48 -31.92 43.97
C LEU A 22 8.51 -31.10 43.11
N VAL A 23 7.69 -30.25 43.73
CA VAL A 23 6.74 -29.38 43.02
C VAL A 23 7.48 -28.36 42.15
N VAL A 24 8.52 -27.73 42.68
CA VAL A 24 9.36 -26.79 41.91
C VAL A 24 10.02 -27.51 40.72
N MET A 25 10.57 -28.72 40.93
CA MET A 25 11.15 -29.50 39.84
C MET A 25 10.12 -29.92 38.78
N GLN A 26 8.87 -30.15 39.18
CA GLN A 26 7.78 -30.47 38.25
C GLN A 26 7.38 -29.26 37.40
N GLU A 27 7.25 -28.08 38.00
CA GLU A 27 6.98 -26.83 37.27
C GLU A 27 8.13 -26.50 36.28
N GLU A 28 9.38 -26.70 36.70
CA GLU A 28 10.56 -26.52 35.82
C GLU A 28 10.55 -27.51 34.65
N LEU A 29 10.21 -28.78 34.89
CA LEU A 29 10.15 -29.81 33.85
C LEU A 29 9.01 -29.54 32.85
N GLU A 30 7.85 -29.09 33.32
CA GLU A 30 6.72 -28.69 32.47
C GLU A 30 7.06 -27.48 31.58
N ALA A 31 7.78 -26.50 32.14
CA ALA A 31 8.26 -25.34 31.38
C ALA A 31 9.25 -25.77 30.28
N ILE A 32 10.22 -26.63 30.61
CA ILE A 32 11.24 -27.11 29.66
C ILE A 32 10.60 -27.92 28.53
N THR A 33 9.68 -28.82 28.86
CA THR A 33 9.00 -29.67 27.88
C THR A 33 8.07 -28.88 26.94
N SER A 34 7.64 -27.68 27.34
CA SER A 34 6.83 -26.77 26.51
C SER A 34 7.65 -25.93 25.51
N ILE A 35 8.97 -25.80 25.70
CA ILE A 35 9.84 -24.97 24.84
C ILE A 35 9.77 -25.37 23.34
N PRO A 36 9.85 -26.66 22.96
CA PRO A 36 9.79 -27.05 21.55
C PRO A 36 8.50 -26.61 20.85
N LEU A 37 7.36 -26.74 21.54
CA LEU A 37 6.06 -26.32 21.02
C LEU A 37 5.99 -24.79 20.86
N LEU A 38 6.59 -24.04 21.80
CA LEU A 38 6.69 -22.58 21.69
C LEU A 38 7.58 -22.15 20.52
N VAL A 39 8.68 -22.86 20.28
CA VAL A 39 9.58 -22.62 19.13
C VAL A 39 8.84 -22.89 17.81
N GLU A 40 8.11 -24.00 17.70
CA GLU A 40 7.32 -24.34 16.51
C GLU A 40 6.26 -23.27 16.21
N LYS A 41 5.45 -22.88 17.21
CA LYS A 41 4.47 -21.79 17.06
C LYS A 41 5.13 -20.47 16.63
N THR A 42 6.31 -20.18 17.16
CA THR A 42 7.06 -18.97 16.78
C THR A 42 7.53 -19.05 15.34
N ASN A 43 8.02 -20.20 14.89
CA ASN A 43 8.44 -20.43 13.51
C ASN A 43 7.28 -20.29 12.52
N ASP A 44 6.10 -20.83 12.85
CA ASP A 44 4.90 -20.68 12.02
C ASP A 44 4.49 -19.22 11.87
N ILE A 45 4.54 -18.46 12.97
CA ILE A 45 4.26 -17.02 12.96
C ILE A 45 5.30 -16.29 12.08
N LEU A 46 6.59 -16.60 12.25
CA LEU A 46 7.67 -15.99 11.46
C LEU A 46 7.52 -16.29 9.97
N TYR A 47 7.16 -17.53 9.61
CA TYR A 47 6.90 -17.92 8.24
C TYR A 47 5.70 -17.18 7.65
N GLY A 48 4.60 -17.09 8.40
CA GLY A 48 3.43 -16.32 7.99
C GLY A 48 3.73 -14.83 7.79
N ILE A 49 4.57 -14.24 8.65
CA ILE A 49 5.04 -12.86 8.49
C ILE A 49 5.91 -12.72 7.23
N SER A 50 6.83 -13.66 6.98
CA SER A 50 7.70 -13.65 5.79
C SER A 50 6.87 -13.63 4.50
N LEU A 51 5.91 -14.55 4.38
CA LEU A 51 5.02 -14.61 3.22
C LEU A 51 4.23 -13.31 3.02
N ARG A 52 3.79 -12.68 4.12
CA ARG A 52 3.05 -11.42 4.05
C ARG A 52 3.93 -10.26 3.61
N ILE A 53 5.18 -10.21 4.06
CA ILE A 53 6.16 -9.22 3.62
C ILE A 53 6.41 -9.35 2.12
N GLU A 54 6.64 -10.57 1.61
CA GLU A 54 6.84 -10.84 0.19
C GLU A 54 5.65 -10.40 -0.66
N SER A 55 4.42 -10.70 -0.20
CA SER A 55 3.19 -10.26 -0.86
C SER A 55 3.08 -8.73 -0.92
N ILE A 56 3.37 -8.04 0.19
CA ILE A 56 3.35 -6.58 0.26
C ILE A 56 4.36 -5.97 -0.72
N GLN A 57 5.59 -6.50 -0.75
CA GLN A 57 6.63 -6.04 -1.66
C GLN A 57 6.25 -6.23 -3.13
N SER A 58 5.66 -7.38 -3.48
CA SER A 58 5.16 -7.66 -4.83
C SER A 58 4.07 -6.68 -5.25
N ASN A 59 3.06 -6.47 -4.40
CA ASN A 59 1.95 -5.55 -4.66
C ASN A 59 2.44 -4.11 -4.84
N LEU A 60 3.38 -3.68 -3.98
CA LEU A 60 4.00 -2.37 -4.11
C LEU A 60 4.74 -2.23 -5.46
N GLY A 61 5.48 -3.27 -5.87
CA GLY A 61 6.15 -3.30 -7.17
C GLY A 61 5.18 -3.18 -8.35
N ILE A 62 4.04 -3.88 -8.30
CA ILE A 62 2.99 -3.78 -9.31
C ILE A 62 2.42 -2.36 -9.36
N MET A 63 2.08 -1.78 -8.19
CA MET A 63 1.52 -0.44 -8.10
C MET A 63 2.47 0.62 -8.68
N LEU A 64 3.77 0.54 -8.37
CA LEU A 64 4.76 1.48 -8.90
C LEU A 64 4.87 1.39 -10.43
N ARG A 65 4.90 0.16 -10.98
CA ARG A 65 4.93 -0.03 -12.44
C ARG A 65 3.68 0.50 -13.12
N MET A 66 2.50 0.29 -12.53
CA MET A 66 1.25 0.82 -13.09
C MET A 66 1.23 2.35 -13.13
N ARG A 67 1.74 3.02 -12.08
CA ARG A 67 1.84 4.49 -12.07
C ARG A 67 2.80 5.00 -13.13
N ALA A 68 3.99 4.40 -13.23
CA ALA A 68 4.97 4.77 -14.25
C ALA A 68 4.37 4.62 -15.65
N ARG A 69 3.72 3.48 -15.92
CA ARG A 69 3.09 3.22 -17.20
C ARG A 69 1.97 4.20 -17.54
N ALA A 70 1.12 4.55 -16.57
CA ALA A 70 0.06 5.53 -16.79
C ALA A 70 0.63 6.91 -17.11
N PHE A 71 1.71 7.30 -16.43
CA PHE A 71 2.41 8.56 -16.70
C PHE A 71 3.05 8.57 -18.09
N GLU A 72 3.73 7.48 -18.48
CA GLU A 72 4.32 7.32 -19.82
C GLU A 72 3.28 7.47 -20.93
N LEU A 73 2.16 6.74 -20.83
CA LEU A 73 1.07 6.80 -21.83
C LEU A 73 0.45 8.20 -21.93
N GLY A 74 0.27 8.88 -20.78
CA GLY A 74 -0.19 10.27 -20.77
C GLY A 74 0.81 11.21 -21.43
N LEU A 75 2.10 11.02 -21.17
CA LEU A 75 3.16 11.81 -21.77
C LEU A 75 3.27 11.58 -23.28
N GLU A 76 3.22 10.32 -23.74
CA GLU A 76 3.19 9.94 -25.16
C GLU A 76 2.01 10.61 -25.87
N ALA A 77 0.81 10.56 -25.28
CA ALA A 77 -0.36 11.22 -25.82
C ALA A 77 -0.18 12.74 -25.93
N LEU A 78 0.42 13.39 -24.92
CA LEU A 78 0.74 14.83 -24.97
C LEU A 78 1.80 15.19 -26.02
N HIS A 79 2.62 14.23 -26.47
CA HIS A 79 3.50 14.39 -27.64
C HIS A 79 2.78 14.18 -28.99
N GLY A 80 1.46 13.96 -28.98
CA GLY A 80 0.66 13.72 -30.17
C GLY A 80 0.64 12.27 -30.65
N GLN A 81 1.19 11.33 -29.87
CA GLN A 81 1.12 9.91 -30.24
C GLN A 81 -0.32 9.41 -30.13
N LYS A 82 -0.86 8.88 -31.24
CA LYS A 82 -2.24 8.41 -31.30
C LYS A 82 -2.40 7.07 -30.58
N GLY A 83 -3.54 6.88 -29.91
CA GLY A 83 -3.87 5.68 -29.17
C GLY A 83 -4.92 5.94 -28.08
N PRO A 84 -5.26 4.93 -27.26
CA PRO A 84 -6.37 5.03 -26.30
C PRO A 84 -6.22 6.18 -25.30
N ALA A 85 -4.99 6.44 -24.81
CA ALA A 85 -4.74 7.55 -23.89
C ALA A 85 -4.93 8.91 -24.56
N TYR A 86 -4.50 9.04 -25.81
CA TYR A 86 -4.73 10.23 -26.64
C TYR A 86 -6.23 10.45 -26.84
N ASP A 87 -6.96 9.43 -27.28
CA ASP A 87 -8.40 9.55 -27.54
C ASP A 87 -9.18 9.96 -26.28
N GLN A 88 -8.82 9.38 -25.13
CA GLN A 88 -9.43 9.71 -23.85
C GLN A 88 -9.14 11.15 -23.42
N ILE A 89 -7.91 11.63 -23.62
CA ILE A 89 -7.54 13.03 -23.32
C ILE A 89 -8.33 13.98 -24.22
N ILE A 90 -8.40 13.72 -25.53
CA ILE A 90 -9.16 14.56 -26.47
C ILE A 90 -10.64 14.59 -26.10
N LEU A 91 -11.24 13.42 -25.87
CA LEU A 91 -12.65 13.32 -25.52
C LEU A 91 -12.96 14.09 -24.23
N ASN A 92 -12.17 13.87 -23.18
CA ASN A 92 -12.41 14.53 -21.90
C ASN A 92 -12.19 16.04 -21.99
N ALA A 93 -11.10 16.49 -22.63
CA ALA A 93 -10.80 17.91 -22.76
C ALA A 93 -11.84 18.63 -23.63
N GLY A 94 -12.18 18.06 -24.79
CA GLY A 94 -13.18 18.63 -25.69
C GLY A 94 -14.58 18.69 -25.05
N MET A 95 -15.00 17.63 -24.34
CA MET A 95 -16.29 17.66 -23.64
C MET A 95 -16.31 18.70 -22.53
N VAL A 96 -15.24 18.82 -21.74
CA VAL A 96 -15.14 19.84 -20.69
C VAL A 96 -15.23 21.25 -21.27
N ASP A 97 -14.47 21.53 -22.34
CA ASP A 97 -14.51 22.83 -23.01
C ASP A 97 -15.92 23.17 -23.55
N HIS A 98 -16.60 22.19 -24.14
CA HIS A 98 -17.96 22.36 -24.63
C HIS A 98 -18.95 22.64 -23.50
N MET A 99 -18.92 21.83 -22.43
CA MET A 99 -19.86 21.94 -21.30
C MET A 99 -19.67 23.23 -20.52
N LEU A 100 -18.45 23.77 -20.47
CA LEU A 100 -18.16 25.06 -19.84
C LEU A 100 -18.52 26.26 -20.73
N GLY A 101 -18.94 26.02 -21.97
CA GLY A 101 -19.25 27.09 -22.93
C GLY A 101 -18.01 27.89 -23.33
N CYS A 102 -16.83 27.26 -23.36
CA CYS A 102 -15.59 27.92 -23.74
C CYS A 102 -15.69 28.53 -25.14
N ASP A 103 -15.08 29.70 -25.32
CA ASP A 103 -15.05 30.37 -26.62
C ASP A 103 -14.42 29.48 -27.70
N GLY A 104 -15.18 29.21 -28.76
CA GLY A 104 -14.78 28.35 -29.88
C GLY A 104 -15.07 26.86 -29.66
N ALA A 105 -15.74 26.49 -28.56
CA ALA A 105 -16.14 25.11 -28.23
C ALA A 105 -17.68 24.93 -28.20
N GLN A 106 -18.44 25.81 -28.86
CA GLN A 106 -19.91 25.78 -28.83
C GLN A 106 -20.51 24.55 -29.51
N ASP A 107 -19.79 23.96 -30.47
CA ASP A 107 -20.12 22.67 -31.06
C ASP A 107 -19.14 21.60 -30.55
N VAL A 108 -19.65 20.38 -30.31
CA VAL A 108 -18.84 19.29 -29.78
C VAL A 108 -17.69 18.95 -30.72
N SER A 109 -17.91 18.94 -32.04
CA SER A 109 -16.86 18.66 -33.02
C SER A 109 -15.77 19.73 -32.97
N LEU A 110 -16.15 21.00 -32.89
CA LEU A 110 -15.18 22.10 -32.76
C LEU A 110 -14.37 22.01 -31.46
N ALA A 111 -15.01 21.63 -30.35
CA ALA A 111 -14.32 21.43 -29.07
C ALA A 111 -13.30 20.29 -29.15
N MET A 112 -13.65 19.17 -29.82
CA MET A 112 -12.74 18.05 -30.05
C MET A 112 -11.57 18.46 -30.97
N ASP A 113 -11.83 19.25 -32.01
CA ASP A 113 -10.79 19.73 -32.93
C ASP A 113 -9.80 20.67 -32.23
N ARG A 114 -10.29 21.52 -31.32
CA ARG A 114 -9.43 22.36 -30.47
C ARG A 114 -8.59 21.55 -29.51
N ALA A 115 -9.16 20.55 -28.85
CA ALA A 115 -8.39 19.64 -27.99
C ALA A 115 -7.29 18.94 -28.81
N ARG A 116 -7.60 18.49 -30.03
CA ARG A 116 -6.64 17.87 -30.95
C ARG A 116 -5.53 18.84 -31.35
N GLU A 117 -5.88 20.06 -31.70
CA GLU A 117 -4.93 21.12 -32.04
C GLU A 117 -3.98 21.44 -30.87
N ALA A 118 -4.51 21.52 -29.65
CA ALA A 118 -3.70 21.77 -28.45
C ALA A 118 -2.68 20.66 -28.17
N ILE A 119 -3.03 19.40 -28.41
CA ILE A 119 -2.14 18.25 -28.25
C ILE A 119 -1.14 18.18 -29.41
N ASP A 120 -1.62 18.14 -30.65
CA ASP A 120 -0.80 17.90 -31.84
C ASP A 120 0.19 19.03 -32.12
N SER A 121 -0.11 20.25 -31.67
CA SER A 121 0.83 21.39 -31.75
C SER A 121 1.86 21.43 -30.62
N GLY A 122 1.76 20.54 -29.62
CA GLY A 122 2.62 20.53 -28.43
C GLY A 122 2.33 21.63 -27.41
N LYS A 123 1.28 22.45 -27.61
CA LYS A 123 0.87 23.51 -26.66
C LYS A 123 0.51 22.92 -25.29
N ALA A 124 -0.23 21.82 -25.28
CA ALA A 124 -0.62 21.13 -24.04
C ALA A 124 0.60 20.64 -23.25
N LEU A 125 1.55 19.96 -23.92
CA LEU A 125 2.80 19.51 -23.30
C LEU A 125 3.62 20.69 -22.75
N THR A 126 3.75 21.76 -23.53
CA THR A 126 4.45 22.98 -23.12
C THR A 126 3.82 23.58 -21.86
N LYS A 127 2.48 23.61 -21.78
CA LYS A 127 1.75 24.11 -20.62
C LYS A 127 2.02 23.26 -19.37
N LEU A 128 2.04 21.93 -19.51
CA LEU A 128 2.37 21.01 -18.42
C LEU A 128 3.80 21.22 -17.89
N LEU A 129 4.78 21.30 -18.79
CA LEU A 129 6.19 21.51 -18.41
C LEU A 129 6.38 22.87 -17.73
N ASN A 130 5.71 23.91 -18.23
CA ASN A 130 5.71 25.23 -17.59
C ASN A 130 5.07 25.20 -16.20
N TYR A 131 3.96 24.48 -16.03
CA TYR A 131 3.33 24.30 -14.72
C TYR A 131 4.28 23.62 -13.73
N ILE A 132 4.95 22.53 -14.12
CA ILE A 132 5.95 21.83 -13.29
C ILE A 132 7.10 22.78 -12.89
N ASN A 133 7.60 23.58 -13.84
CA ASN A 133 8.66 24.54 -13.57
C ASN A 133 8.22 25.64 -12.58
N ILE A 134 6.98 26.11 -12.69
CA ILE A 134 6.42 27.13 -11.79
C ILE A 134 6.14 26.55 -10.41
N SER A 135 5.56 25.36 -10.31
CA SER A 135 5.18 24.75 -9.04
C SER A 135 6.39 24.49 -8.12
N HIS A 136 7.57 24.24 -8.68
CA HIS A 136 8.81 24.17 -7.89
C HIS A 136 9.32 25.51 -7.34
N LYS A 137 8.85 26.63 -7.91
CA LYS A 137 9.26 27.99 -7.50
C LYS A 137 8.32 28.60 -6.46
N VAL A 138 7.08 28.13 -6.40
CA VAL A 138 6.09 28.57 -5.42
C VAL A 138 6.22 27.66 -4.19
N LYS A 139 6.87 28.19 -3.14
CA LYS A 139 6.89 27.60 -1.80
C LYS A 139 5.91 28.29 -0.89
#